data_AF-A0A3D2VF42-F1
#
_entry.id   AF-A0A3D2VF42-F1
#
_cell.length_a   1.000
_cell.length_b   1.000
_cell.length_c   1.000
_cell.angle_alpha   90.00
_cell.angle_beta   90.00
_cell.angle_gamma   90.00
#
_symmetry.space_group_name_H-M   'P 1'
#
loop_
_entity.id
_entity.type
_entity.pdbx_description
1 polymer ?
#
loop_
_entity_poly.entity_id
_entity_poly.type
_entity_poly.pdbx_seq_one_letter_code
_entity_poly.pdbx_strand_id
1 'polypeptide(L)'
;MWGQTEFNYIVGNCSKIMRVKPGSMGKSYPGHRVEPVDEAGNILTDGQTGELCALRDDPVMFLGYWNREQATQDKFIGPWWSTGDVGYRDSDG
;
A
#
# COMPACT_ATOMS: atom_id res chain seq x y z
N MET A 1 3.27 11.21 3.14
CA MET A 1 4.32 10.31 2.62
C MET A 1 4.17 9.01 3.37
N TRP A 2 4.25 7.86 2.72
CA TRP A 2 4.06 6.57 3.36
C TRP A 2 4.87 5.47 2.66
N GLY A 3 5.31 4.51 3.46
CA GLY A 3 6.18 3.41 3.07
C GLY A 3 6.63 2.62 4.29
N GLN A 4 7.16 1.42 4.05
CA GLN A 4 7.67 0.51 5.07
C GLN A 4 8.95 -0.15 4.55
N THR A 5 9.74 -0.79 5.42
CA THR A 5 11.00 -1.43 5.01
C THR A 5 10.78 -2.47 3.90
N GLU A 6 9.63 -3.11 3.92
CA GLU A 6 9.22 -4.20 3.04
C GLU A 6 8.85 -3.73 1.63
N PHE A 7 8.49 -2.46 1.47
CA PHE A 7 8.07 -1.84 0.20
C PHE A 7 8.76 -0.50 -0.09
N ASN A 8 9.82 -0.17 0.63
CA ASN A 8 10.46 1.14 0.58
C ASN A 8 9.43 2.29 0.69
N TYR A 9 9.52 3.28 -0.21
CA TYR A 9 8.72 4.49 -0.22
C TYR A 9 7.92 4.57 -1.52
N ILE A 10 6.61 4.29 -1.44
CA ILE A 10 5.75 4.13 -2.64
C ILE A 10 4.52 5.03 -2.67
N VAL A 11 4.22 5.77 -1.59
CA VAL A 11 3.11 6.74 -1.54
C VAL A 11 3.62 8.12 -1.15
N GLY A 12 3.27 9.13 -1.93
CA GLY A 12 3.78 10.46 -1.72
C GLY A 12 3.10 11.57 -2.49
N ASN A 13 3.56 12.78 -2.22
CA ASN A 13 3.15 13.97 -2.94
C ASN A 13 4.27 14.40 -3.87
N CYS A 14 3.96 14.61 -5.15
CA CYS A 14 4.90 15.17 -6.12
C CYS A 14 4.18 16.18 -7.02
N SER A 15 4.31 17.47 -6.73
CA SER A 15 3.61 18.56 -7.42
C SER A 15 3.88 18.63 -8.93
N LYS A 16 4.95 17.99 -9.41
CA LYS A 16 5.26 17.89 -10.84
C LYS A 16 4.36 16.93 -11.61
N ILE A 17 3.82 15.90 -10.96
CA ILE A 17 3.06 14.82 -11.63
C ILE A 17 1.67 14.60 -11.04
N MET A 18 1.35 15.19 -9.89
CA MET A 18 0.06 15.06 -9.22
C MET A 18 -0.28 16.32 -8.43
N ARG A 19 -1.59 16.59 -8.29
CA ARG A 19 -2.07 17.65 -7.40
C ARG A 19 -1.77 17.27 -5.95
N VAL A 20 -1.11 18.16 -5.23
CA VAL A 20 -0.85 18.00 -3.80
C VAL A 20 -2.11 18.36 -3.01
N LYS A 21 -2.51 17.48 -2.09
CA LYS A 21 -3.66 17.68 -1.20
C LYS A 21 -3.18 17.74 0.26
N PRO A 22 -3.22 18.91 0.91
CA PRO A 22 -2.85 19.03 2.31
C PRO A 22 -3.64 18.06 3.20
N GLY A 23 -2.96 17.42 4.15
CA GLY A 23 -3.54 16.39 5.01
C GLY A 23 -3.59 14.98 4.41
N SER A 24 -3.35 14.83 3.11
CA SER A 24 -3.20 13.51 2.48
C SER A 24 -1.74 13.02 2.53
N MET A 25 -1.56 11.71 2.69
CA MET A 25 -0.24 11.08 2.54
C MET A 25 0.29 11.16 1.09
N GLY A 26 -0.58 11.46 0.13
CA GLY A 26 -0.33 11.51 -1.30
C GLY A 26 -0.95 10.31 -2.01
N LYS A 27 -0.45 10.01 -3.22
CA LYS A 27 -0.90 8.88 -4.03
C LYS A 27 0.20 7.87 -4.22
N SER A 28 -0.15 6.65 -4.60
CA SER A 28 0.84 5.70 -5.10
C SER A 28 1.62 6.33 -6.26
N TYR A 29 2.93 6.17 -6.25
CA TYR A 29 3.75 6.60 -7.38
C TYR A 29 3.45 5.73 -8.62
N PRO A 30 3.65 6.26 -9.84
CA PRO A 30 3.45 5.48 -11.05
C PRO A 30 4.20 4.14 -11.02
N GLY A 31 3.50 3.05 -11.30
CA GLY A 31 4.06 1.69 -11.25
C GLY A 31 3.79 0.94 -9.94
N HIS A 32 3.32 1.62 -8.90
CA HIS A 32 2.97 1.03 -7.61
C HIS A 32 1.46 0.98 -7.41
N ARG A 33 0.97 -0.04 -6.70
CA ARG A 33 -0.45 -0.15 -6.35
C ARG A 33 -0.60 -0.37 -4.86
N VAL A 34 -1.28 0.57 -4.21
CA VAL A 34 -1.62 0.54 -2.79
C VAL A 34 -3.11 0.82 -2.68
N GLU A 35 -3.84 -0.02 -1.96
CA GLU A 35 -5.28 0.08 -1.80
C GLU A 35 -5.69 -0.19 -0.36
N PRO A 36 -6.77 0.44 0.15
CA PRO A 36 -7.42 -0.02 1.37
C PRO A 36 -8.12 -1.35 1.09
N VAL A 37 -7.78 -2.40 1.84
CA VAL A 37 -8.27 -3.77 1.65
C VAL A 37 -8.89 -4.29 2.95
N ASP A 38 -9.95 -5.11 2.82
CA ASP A 38 -10.58 -5.81 3.94
C ASP A 38 -9.90 -7.16 4.27
N GLU A 39 -10.31 -7.80 5.36
CA GLU A 39 -9.76 -9.11 5.78
C GLU A 39 -9.99 -10.23 4.75
N ALA A 40 -10.94 -10.07 3.84
CA ALA A 40 -11.24 -11.03 2.78
C ALA A 40 -10.46 -10.74 1.49
N GLY A 41 -9.63 -9.70 1.44
CA GLY A 41 -8.83 -9.32 0.29
C GLY A 41 -9.55 -8.46 -0.75
N ASN A 42 -10.72 -7.90 -0.41
CA ASN A 42 -11.46 -7.00 -1.31
C ASN A 42 -10.98 -5.56 -1.14
N ILE A 43 -10.83 -4.85 -2.27
CA ILE A 43 -10.56 -3.40 -2.26
C ILE A 43 -11.81 -2.68 -1.76
N LEU A 44 -11.63 -1.79 -0.80
CA LEU A 44 -12.70 -0.96 -0.27
C LEU A 44 -13.04 0.23 -1.19
N THR A 45 -14.28 0.70 -1.10
CA THR A 45 -14.72 1.90 -1.84
C THR A 45 -14.17 3.18 -1.24
N ASP A 46 -14.18 4.27 -2.02
CA ASP A 46 -13.61 5.54 -1.57
C ASP A 46 -14.25 6.05 -0.28
N GLY A 47 -13.42 6.55 0.63
CA GLY A 47 -13.82 7.01 1.96
C GLY A 47 -14.00 5.91 3.00
N GLN A 48 -13.96 4.62 2.61
CA GLN A 48 -13.96 3.52 3.57
C GLN A 48 -12.55 3.27 4.10
N THR A 49 -12.47 3.13 5.42
CA THR A 49 -11.21 2.84 6.12
C THR A 49 -10.93 1.34 6.12
N GLY A 50 -9.72 0.96 5.72
CA GLY A 50 -9.23 -0.41 5.73
C GLY A 50 -7.72 -0.45 5.88
N GLU A 51 -7.15 -1.64 5.79
CA GLU A 51 -5.69 -1.80 5.82
C GLU A 51 -5.09 -1.38 4.48
N LEU A 52 -4.05 -0.55 4.49
CA LEU A 52 -3.35 -0.14 3.28
C LEU A 52 -2.43 -1.26 2.82
N CYS A 53 -2.84 -2.02 1.81
CA CYS A 53 -2.06 -3.12 1.30
C CYS A 53 -1.41 -2.77 -0.04
N ALA A 54 -0.19 -3.26 -0.24
CA ALA A 54 0.53 -3.13 -1.52
C ALA A 54 0.35 -4.39 -2.36
N LEU A 55 0.25 -4.24 -3.69
CA LEU A 55 0.13 -5.40 -4.58
C LEU A 55 1.45 -6.20 -4.59
N ARG A 56 1.36 -7.54 -4.57
CA ARG A 56 2.50 -8.44 -4.75
C ARG A 56 3.23 -8.14 -6.08
N ASP A 57 4.53 -8.45 -6.11
CA ASP A 57 5.44 -8.27 -7.24
C ASP A 57 5.68 -6.79 -7.60
N ASP A 58 5.46 -5.87 -6.66
CA ASP A 58 5.88 -4.49 -6.78
C ASP A 58 7.41 -4.40 -6.97
N PRO A 59 7.93 -3.55 -7.89
CA PRO A 59 9.37 -3.49 -8.19
C PRO A 59 10.29 -3.19 -7.00
N VAL A 60 9.76 -2.60 -5.92
CA VAL A 60 10.55 -2.27 -4.71
C VAL A 60 10.19 -3.13 -3.51
N MET A 61 9.36 -4.16 -3.70
CA MET A 61 9.08 -5.15 -2.68
C MET A 61 10.36 -5.92 -2.32
N PHE A 62 10.63 -6.08 -1.03
CA PHE A 62 11.72 -6.92 -0.55
C PHE A 62 11.52 -8.41 -0.89
N LEU A 63 12.55 -9.22 -0.76
CA LEU A 63 12.46 -10.67 -1.04
C LEU A 63 11.68 -11.46 0.02
N GLY A 64 11.47 -10.87 1.20
CA GLY A 64 10.92 -11.53 2.37
C GLY A 64 11.80 -11.42 3.60
N TYR A 65 11.28 -11.89 4.73
CA TYR A 65 12.02 -11.94 5.98
C TYR A 65 13.06 -13.08 5.93
N TRP A 66 14.32 -12.75 6.19
CA TRP A 66 15.43 -13.71 6.20
C TRP A 66 15.17 -14.88 7.17
N ASN A 67 15.35 -16.12 6.69
CA ASN A 67 15.08 -17.36 7.42
C ASN A 67 13.65 -17.46 8.02
N ARG A 68 12.69 -16.70 7.49
CA ARG A 68 11.30 -16.67 7.95
C ARG A 68 10.33 -16.61 6.77
N GLU A 69 10.38 -17.63 5.92
CA GLU A 69 9.51 -17.74 4.74
C GLU A 69 8.04 -17.77 5.13
N GLN A 70 7.66 -18.56 6.15
CA GLN A 70 6.27 -18.62 6.61
C GLN A 70 5.75 -17.25 7.07
N ALA A 71 6.54 -16.49 7.84
CA ALA A 71 6.15 -15.15 8.25
C ALA A 71 6.01 -14.17 7.07
N THR A 72 6.71 -14.43 5.96
CA THR A 72 6.54 -13.65 4.72
C THR A 72 5.25 -14.04 4.01
N GLN A 73 4.92 -15.33 3.95
CA GLN A 73 3.67 -15.81 3.35
C GLN A 73 2.43 -15.40 4.15
N ASP A 74 2.52 -15.42 5.48
CA ASP A 74 1.44 -15.04 6.40
C ASP A 74 1.04 -13.56 6.27
N LYS A 75 1.93 -12.74 5.72
CA LYS A 75 1.65 -11.32 5.42
C LYS A 75 0.79 -11.11 4.18
N PHE A 76 0.47 -12.14 3.40
CA PHE A 76 -0.34 -11.96 2.19
C PHE A 76 -1.82 -12.27 2.43
N ILE A 77 -2.68 -11.35 1.99
CA ILE A 77 -4.12 -11.52 1.85
C ILE A 77 -4.41 -11.66 0.35
N GLY A 78 -4.37 -12.90 -0.15
CA GLY A 78 -4.41 -13.14 -1.60
C GLY A 78 -3.23 -12.45 -2.31
N PRO A 79 -3.45 -11.52 -3.27
CA PRO A 79 -2.38 -10.81 -3.95
C PRO A 79 -1.84 -9.60 -3.18
N TRP A 80 -2.36 -9.30 -1.99
CA TRP A 80 -2.08 -8.09 -1.24
C TRP A 80 -1.10 -8.34 -0.10
N TRP A 81 -0.06 -7.53 0.01
CA TRP A 81 0.81 -7.49 1.18
C TRP A 81 0.20 -6.65 2.29
N SER A 82 -0.07 -7.29 3.44
CA SER A 82 -0.54 -6.70 4.68
C SER A 82 0.56 -5.90 5.37
N THR A 83 0.37 -4.59 5.45
CA THR A 83 1.29 -3.64 6.08
C THR A 83 0.99 -3.42 7.56
N GLY A 84 -0.25 -3.68 7.99
CA GLY A 84 -0.79 -3.34 9.30
C GLY A 84 -1.15 -1.86 9.47
N ASP A 85 -0.89 -1.00 8.48
CA ASP A 85 -1.26 0.42 8.52
C ASP A 85 -2.69 0.62 8.03
N VAL A 86 -3.43 1.53 8.66
CA VAL A 86 -4.84 1.77 8.36
C VAL A 86 -5.02 3.13 7.69
N GLY A 87 -5.85 3.18 6.65
CA GLY A 87 -6.16 4.40 5.92
C GLY A 87 -7.34 4.22 4.97
N TYR A 88 -7.58 5.23 4.14
CA TYR A 88 -8.62 5.21 3.12
C TYR A 88 -8.12 5.88 1.85
N ARG A 89 -8.69 5.46 0.72
CA ARG A 89 -8.55 6.14 -0.58
C ARG A 89 -9.68 7.16 -0.69
N ASP A 90 -9.38 8.38 -1.11
CA ASP A 90 -10.42 9.38 -1.35
C ASP A 90 -10.86 9.41 -2.82
N SER A 91 -11.88 10.20 -3.15
CA SER A 91 -12.43 10.25 -4.51
C SER A 91 -11.47 10.82 -5.57
N ASP A 92 -10.40 11.50 -5.16
CA ASP A 92 -9.35 11.93 -6.06
C ASP A 92 -8.35 10.78 -6.33
N GLY A 93 -8.42 9.68 -5.58
CA GLY A 93 -7.44 8.58 -5.55
C GLY A 93 -6.39 8.83 -4.48
#